data_AF-A0A521UQA9-F1
#
_entry.id   AF-A0A521UQA9-F1
#
_cell.length_a   1.000
_cell.length_b   1.000
_cell.length_c   1.000
_cell.angle_alpha   90.00
_cell.angle_beta   90.00
_cell.angle_gamma   90.00
#
_symmetry.space_group_name_H-M   'P 1'
#
loop_
_entity.id
_entity.type
_entity.pdbx_description
1 polymer ?
#
loop_
_entity_poly.entity_id
_entity_poly.type
_entity_poly.pdbx_seq_one_letter_code
_entity_poly.pdbx_strand_id
1 'polypeptide(L)'
;MRALAILLIAVALMGIHPAGSGQTRVDAAVPLDPAHNTPVPCEALGTPGLLPRSAKNIVHVANVCGFVGTDVEFQSRTLADGSVRDYAFVGTMGAGLRIFDITDPAHPFLAGAYTDPGWQGDVQVRGDVAAIGFDPVSSTAPTTSECLQAKAASTGQRTSGGVDVVRLAFDAGTGLFATSLIGCVAGNPGGGAHTLTLHPSGTWLAMSNPRTHGSVDVVDLRGAPTLLYRIVQAASLGNAVCAGVRCIWNGRSGVWSPHDLSFSR
;
A
#
# COMPACT_ATOMS: atom_id res chain seq x y z
N MET A 1 -11.09 -17.61 -80.11
CA MET A 1 -10.26 -16.82 -79.18
C MET A 1 -11.11 -16.36 -77.99
N ARG A 2 -11.13 -17.13 -76.91
CA ARG A 2 -11.40 -16.66 -75.54
C ARG A 2 -10.65 -17.62 -74.62
N ALA A 3 -9.52 -17.14 -74.10
CA ALA A 3 -8.68 -17.90 -73.18
C ALA A 3 -9.39 -18.00 -71.84
N LEU A 4 -9.53 -19.24 -71.37
CA LEU A 4 -10.04 -19.60 -70.04
C LEU A 4 -8.90 -19.35 -69.04
N ALA A 5 -8.92 -18.23 -68.33
CA ALA A 5 -8.00 -17.99 -67.22
C ALA A 5 -8.68 -18.46 -65.93
N ILE A 6 -8.17 -19.56 -65.38
CA ILE A 6 -8.56 -20.12 -64.08
C ILE A 6 -8.04 -19.15 -63.02
N LEU A 7 -8.95 -18.44 -62.36
CA LEU A 7 -8.63 -17.60 -61.20
C LEU A 7 -8.51 -18.51 -59.98
N LEU A 8 -7.28 -18.71 -59.48
CA LEU A 8 -7.02 -19.33 -58.19
C LEU A 8 -7.64 -18.46 -57.09
N ILE A 9 -8.73 -18.94 -56.48
CA ILE A 9 -9.23 -18.41 -55.22
C ILE A 9 -8.40 -19.05 -54.10
N ALA A 10 -7.42 -18.31 -53.59
CA ALA A 10 -6.77 -18.66 -52.34
C ALA A 10 -7.77 -18.44 -51.20
N VAL A 11 -8.36 -19.52 -50.69
CA VAL A 11 -9.12 -19.51 -49.45
C VAL A 11 -8.13 -19.34 -48.31
N ALA A 12 -7.90 -18.10 -47.87
CA ALA A 12 -7.31 -17.86 -46.56
C ALA A 12 -8.39 -18.15 -45.51
N LEU A 13 -8.38 -19.37 -44.97
CA LEU A 13 -9.02 -19.66 -43.69
C LEU A 13 -8.28 -18.82 -42.63
N MET A 14 -8.78 -17.61 -42.36
CA MET A 14 -8.49 -16.95 -41.10
C MET A 14 -9.16 -17.78 -40.02
N GLY A 15 -8.36 -18.67 -39.41
CA GLY A 15 -8.73 -19.38 -38.21
C GLY A 15 -9.13 -18.37 -37.15
N ILE A 16 -10.41 -18.39 -36.79
CA ILE A 16 -10.97 -17.76 -35.61
C ILE A 16 -10.18 -18.35 -34.43
N HIS A 17 -9.18 -17.61 -33.94
CA HIS A 17 -8.58 -17.93 -32.65
C HIS A 17 -9.63 -17.57 -31.60
N PRO A 18 -10.10 -18.51 -30.76
CA PRO A 18 -10.73 -18.10 -29.53
C PRO A 18 -9.69 -17.25 -28.80
N ALA A 19 -10.08 -16.03 -28.41
CA ALA A 19 -9.32 -15.22 -27.47
C ALA A 19 -9.10 -16.12 -26.25
N GLY A 20 -7.88 -16.65 -26.15
CA GLY A 20 -7.51 -17.59 -25.11
C GLY A 20 -7.80 -16.95 -23.78
N SER A 21 -8.52 -17.68 -22.93
CA SER A 21 -8.35 -17.58 -21.49
C SER A 21 -6.86 -17.39 -21.22
N GLY A 22 -6.49 -16.27 -20.61
CA GLY A 22 -5.12 -16.00 -20.15
C GLY A 22 -4.75 -16.94 -19.00
N GLN A 23 -4.73 -18.24 -19.25
CA GLN A 23 -3.88 -19.15 -18.52
C GLN A 23 -2.48 -18.94 -19.09
N THR A 24 -1.69 -18.13 -18.40
CA THR A 24 -0.25 -18.09 -18.58
C THR A 24 0.26 -19.53 -18.49
N ARG A 25 0.64 -20.13 -19.62
CA ARG A 25 1.46 -21.34 -19.62
C ARG A 25 2.74 -20.98 -18.88
N VAL A 26 2.91 -21.57 -17.70
CA VAL A 26 4.20 -21.55 -17.01
C VAL A 26 5.09 -22.46 -17.83
N ASP A 27 5.97 -21.87 -18.63
CA ASP A 27 7.05 -22.61 -19.25
C ASP A 27 7.92 -23.16 -18.11
N ALA A 28 7.83 -24.47 -17.85
CA ALA A 28 8.57 -25.17 -16.81
C ALA A 28 10.11 -25.13 -16.99
N ALA A 29 10.58 -24.44 -18.03
CA ALA A 29 11.99 -24.29 -18.38
C ALA A 29 12.55 -22.88 -18.09
N VAL A 30 11.77 -21.95 -17.54
CA VAL A 30 12.29 -20.62 -17.16
C VAL A 30 12.89 -20.70 -15.75
N PRO A 31 14.22 -20.50 -15.59
CA PRO A 31 14.82 -20.39 -14.27
C PRO A 31 14.15 -19.26 -13.49
N LEU A 32 13.70 -19.56 -12.28
CA LEU A 32 12.99 -18.68 -11.34
C LEU A 32 13.22 -17.19 -11.60
N ASP A 33 12.29 -16.58 -12.33
CA ASP A 33 12.26 -15.14 -12.58
C ASP A 33 11.90 -14.41 -11.27
N PRO A 34 12.78 -13.56 -10.72
CA PRO A 34 12.54 -12.83 -9.47
C PRO A 34 11.33 -11.88 -9.51
N ALA A 35 10.80 -11.57 -10.70
CA ALA A 35 9.69 -10.62 -10.88
C ALA A 35 8.29 -11.22 -10.67
N HIS A 36 8.17 -12.53 -10.51
CA HIS A 36 6.87 -13.20 -10.37
C HIS A 36 6.69 -13.80 -8.96
N ASN A 37 6.19 -12.99 -8.02
CA ASN A 37 5.87 -13.44 -6.67
C ASN A 37 4.59 -14.31 -6.66
N THR A 38 4.76 -15.64 -6.67
CA THR A 38 3.69 -16.55 -6.25
C THR A 38 3.82 -16.78 -4.74
N PRO A 39 2.77 -16.61 -3.92
CA PRO A 39 2.82 -16.96 -2.50
C PRO A 39 3.23 -18.43 -2.35
N VAL A 40 4.35 -18.69 -1.67
CA VAL A 40 4.85 -20.05 -1.46
C VAL A 40 4.27 -20.59 -0.15
N PRO A 41 3.79 -21.84 -0.10
CA PRO A 41 3.36 -22.49 1.13
C PRO A 41 4.47 -22.49 2.20
N CYS A 42 4.11 -22.32 3.47
CA CYS A 42 5.05 -22.14 4.58
C CYS A 42 6.03 -23.32 4.72
N GLU A 43 5.58 -24.52 4.35
CA GLU A 43 6.33 -25.77 4.42
C GLU A 43 7.51 -25.78 3.43
N ALA A 44 7.37 -25.06 2.31
CA ALA A 44 8.41 -24.95 1.28
C ALA A 44 9.46 -23.87 1.58
N LEU A 45 9.21 -22.95 2.51
CA LEU A 45 10.12 -21.86 2.90
C LEU A 45 10.81 -22.09 4.26
N GLY A 46 10.29 -22.99 5.10
CA GLY A 46 10.89 -23.37 6.38
C GLY A 46 11.97 -24.45 6.28
N THR A 47 12.25 -24.96 5.07
CA THR A 47 13.33 -25.93 4.85
C THR A 47 14.65 -25.20 4.58
N PRO A 48 15.67 -25.30 5.46
CA PRO A 48 16.99 -24.75 5.18
C PRO A 48 17.49 -25.26 3.81
N GLY A 49 17.70 -24.33 2.86
CA GLY A 49 18.23 -24.64 1.52
C GLY A 49 17.22 -24.67 0.37
N LEU A 50 15.91 -24.52 0.62
CA LEU A 50 14.92 -24.34 -0.46
C LEU A 50 14.54 -22.86 -0.59
N LEU A 51 15.07 -22.25 -1.66
CA LEU A 51 14.98 -20.86 -2.11
C LEU A 51 15.90 -19.84 -1.40
N PRO A 52 17.15 -19.68 -1.88
CA PRO A 52 17.94 -18.51 -1.57
C PRO A 52 17.41 -17.30 -2.36
N ARG A 53 16.59 -16.45 -1.72
CA ARG A 53 16.71 -15.00 -1.97
C ARG A 53 17.77 -14.42 -1.03
N SER A 54 18.93 -15.08 -0.96
CA SER A 54 20.07 -14.53 -0.24
C SER A 54 20.84 -13.63 -1.20
N ALA A 55 20.92 -12.35 -0.87
CA ALA A 55 21.97 -11.51 -1.41
C ALA A 55 23.28 -11.80 -0.65
N LYS A 56 24.43 -11.40 -1.21
CA LYS A 56 25.70 -11.46 -0.48
C LYS A 56 25.53 -10.70 0.85
N ASN A 57 25.71 -11.38 1.98
CA ASN A 57 25.51 -10.87 3.34
C ASN A 57 24.04 -10.64 3.79
N ILE A 58 23.06 -11.20 3.09
CA ILE A 58 21.66 -11.25 3.55
C ILE A 58 21.27 -12.71 3.72
N VAL A 59 20.86 -13.07 4.94
CA VAL A 59 20.38 -14.40 5.29
C VAL A 59 18.93 -14.29 5.74
N HIS A 60 18.09 -15.12 5.16
CA HIS A 60 16.71 -15.27 5.61
C HIS A 60 16.72 -16.07 6.93
N VAL A 61 16.18 -15.49 7.99
CA VAL A 61 16.24 -16.05 9.36
C VAL A 61 14.90 -16.61 9.85
N ALA A 62 13.78 -16.04 9.38
CA ALA A 62 12.43 -16.50 9.72
C ALA A 62 11.43 -15.99 8.69
N ASN A 63 10.32 -16.72 8.53
CA ASN A 63 9.19 -16.35 7.68
C ASN A 63 7.92 -16.18 8.51
N VAL A 64 7.14 -15.13 8.23
CA VAL A 64 5.80 -14.94 8.76
C VAL A 64 4.78 -15.08 7.63
N CYS A 65 3.83 -15.99 7.80
CA CYS A 65 2.91 -16.41 6.74
C CYS A 65 1.51 -15.79 6.87
N GLY A 66 0.71 -15.94 5.80
CA GLY A 66 -0.75 -15.72 5.83
C GLY A 66 -1.21 -14.37 5.28
N PHE A 67 -0.29 -13.56 4.73
CA PHE A 67 -0.60 -12.28 4.10
C PHE A 67 0.46 -11.92 3.05
N VAL A 68 0.14 -10.97 2.19
CA VAL A 68 1.11 -10.31 1.30
C VAL A 68 1.49 -8.99 1.95
N GLY A 69 2.74 -8.86 2.39
CA GLY A 69 3.28 -7.61 2.93
C GLY A 69 3.52 -6.58 1.82
N THR A 70 3.33 -5.31 2.15
CA THR A 70 3.52 -4.18 1.21
C THR A 70 4.66 -3.28 1.62
N ASP A 71 4.67 -2.89 2.90
CA ASP A 71 5.64 -1.99 3.49
C ASP A 71 5.88 -2.37 4.97
N VAL A 72 7.01 -1.94 5.54
CA VAL A 72 7.41 -2.27 6.92
C VAL A 72 8.10 -1.12 7.63
N GLU A 73 7.63 -0.87 8.85
CA GLU A 73 8.24 0.08 9.78
C GLU A 73 8.76 -0.62 11.04
N PHE A 74 9.80 -0.07 11.66
CA PHE A 74 10.41 -0.65 12.86
C PHE A 74 10.42 0.33 14.02
N GLN A 75 9.99 -0.13 15.20
CA GLN A 75 10.15 0.62 16.44
C GLN A 75 10.35 -0.28 17.64
N SER A 76 11.17 0.19 18.57
CA SER A 76 11.32 -0.45 19.87
C SER A 76 10.31 0.06 20.90
N ARG A 77 10.01 -0.75 21.91
CA ARG A 77 9.30 -0.35 23.13
C ARG A 77 10.02 -0.88 24.37
N THR A 78 9.77 -0.24 25.51
CA THR A 78 10.28 -0.69 26.81
C THR A 78 9.16 -1.33 27.59
N LEU A 79 9.39 -2.54 28.10
CA LEU A 79 8.47 -3.26 28.98
C LEU A 79 8.54 -2.70 30.41
N ALA A 80 7.57 -3.10 31.24
CA ALA A 80 7.48 -2.66 32.64
C ALA A 80 8.70 -3.08 33.48
N ASP A 81 9.40 -4.16 33.07
CA ASP A 81 10.64 -4.63 33.70
C ASP A 81 11.90 -3.88 33.22
N GLY A 82 11.76 -2.90 32.31
CA GLY A 82 12.85 -2.12 31.75
C GLY A 82 13.55 -2.75 30.54
N SER A 83 13.18 -3.97 30.15
CA SER A 83 13.74 -4.59 28.94
C SER A 83 13.18 -3.95 27.67
N VAL A 84 13.99 -3.91 26.61
CA VAL A 84 13.59 -3.39 25.30
C VAL A 84 13.13 -4.55 24.41
N ARG A 85 12.09 -4.29 23.62
CA ARG A 85 11.56 -5.16 22.58
C ARG A 85 11.52 -4.42 21.26
N ASP A 86 11.86 -5.10 20.18
CA ASP A 86 11.85 -4.55 18.82
C ASP A 86 10.63 -5.07 18.06
N TYR A 87 9.90 -4.18 17.39
CA TYR A 87 8.68 -4.52 16.67
C TYR A 87 8.76 -4.13 15.20
N ALA A 88 8.21 -5.00 14.35
CA ALA A 88 7.94 -4.74 12.94
C ALA A 88 6.44 -4.49 12.73
N PHE A 89 6.13 -3.40 12.05
CA PHE A 89 4.78 -2.96 11.70
C PHE A 89 4.62 -3.11 10.20
N VAL A 90 3.87 -4.13 9.76
CA VAL A 90 3.82 -4.56 8.38
C VAL A 90 2.45 -4.22 7.79
N GLY A 91 2.46 -3.33 6.80
CA GLY A 91 1.31 -3.09 5.93
C GLY A 91 1.06 -4.31 5.04
N THR A 92 -0.21 -4.54 4.66
CA THR A 92 -0.57 -5.71 3.87
C THR A 92 -1.53 -5.39 2.72
N MET A 93 -1.67 -6.33 1.79
CA MET A 93 -2.75 -6.32 0.80
C MET A 93 -3.98 -7.07 1.34
N GLY A 94 -4.87 -6.36 2.04
CA GLY A 94 -6.19 -6.89 2.45
C GLY A 94 -6.26 -7.54 3.83
N ALA A 95 -5.19 -7.47 4.63
CA ALA A 95 -5.17 -7.98 6.00
C ALA A 95 -4.89 -6.88 7.04
N GLY A 96 -4.94 -5.60 6.64
CA GLY A 96 -4.64 -4.42 7.44
C GLY A 96 -3.18 -4.30 7.87
N LEU A 97 -2.95 -3.89 9.12
CA LEU A 97 -1.63 -3.78 9.75
C LEU A 97 -1.35 -4.99 10.63
N ARG A 98 -0.18 -5.60 10.48
CA ARG A 98 0.31 -6.70 11.32
C ARG A 98 1.51 -6.25 12.12
N ILE A 99 1.50 -6.51 13.43
CA ILE A 99 2.56 -6.08 14.34
C ILE A 99 3.22 -7.33 14.88
N PHE A 100 4.52 -7.47 14.66
CA PHE A 100 5.32 -8.59 15.13
C PHE A 100 6.35 -8.12 16.14
N ASP A 101 6.48 -8.84 17.25
CA ASP A 101 7.70 -8.77 18.06
C ASP A 101 8.79 -9.52 17.29
N ILE A 102 9.91 -8.84 17.06
CA ILE A 102 11.08 -9.32 16.32
C ILE A 102 12.35 -9.24 17.15
N THR A 103 12.22 -9.16 18.49
CA THR A 103 13.36 -9.08 19.41
C THR A 103 14.28 -10.28 19.26
N ASP A 104 13.71 -11.47 19.07
CA ASP A 104 14.42 -12.62 18.50
C ASP A 104 14.05 -12.74 17.01
N PRO A 105 14.93 -12.31 16.08
CA PRO A 105 14.62 -12.31 14.65
C PRO A 105 14.49 -13.72 14.05
N ALA A 106 14.96 -14.77 14.76
CA ALA A 106 14.76 -16.16 14.34
C ALA A 106 13.36 -16.70 14.74
N HIS A 107 12.69 -16.05 15.70
CA HIS A 107 11.39 -16.48 16.22
C HIS A 107 10.41 -15.31 16.38
N PRO A 108 10.06 -14.59 15.30
CA PRO A 108 9.09 -13.52 15.35
C PRO A 108 7.69 -14.05 15.70
N PHE A 109 6.91 -13.29 16.47
CA PHE A 109 5.52 -13.65 16.78
C PHE A 109 4.58 -12.45 16.70
N LEU A 110 3.29 -12.72 16.45
CA LEU A 110 2.27 -11.69 16.30
C LEU A 110 1.98 -11.03 17.66
N ALA A 111 2.31 -9.74 17.77
CA ALA A 111 2.10 -8.92 18.96
C ALA A 111 0.79 -8.09 18.90
N GLY A 112 0.20 -7.93 17.72
CA GLY A 112 -1.07 -7.23 17.54
C GLY A 112 -1.45 -7.07 16.06
N ALA A 113 -2.67 -6.63 15.80
CA ALA A 113 -3.12 -6.36 14.43
C ALA A 113 -4.29 -5.37 14.40
N TYR A 114 -4.30 -4.51 13.38
CA TYR A 114 -5.49 -3.77 12.94
C TYR A 114 -5.99 -4.43 11.67
N THR A 115 -7.14 -5.10 11.75
CA THR A 115 -7.73 -5.79 10.60
C THR A 115 -8.52 -4.80 9.76
N ASP A 116 -8.17 -4.69 8.49
CA ASP A 116 -8.91 -3.93 7.49
C ASP A 116 -8.79 -4.67 6.14
N PRO A 117 -9.87 -4.76 5.34
CA PRO A 117 -9.87 -5.52 4.10
C PRO A 117 -9.26 -4.74 2.92
N GLY A 118 -8.95 -3.45 3.09
CA GLY A 118 -8.38 -2.58 2.07
C GLY A 118 -6.98 -3.01 1.61
N TRP A 119 -6.65 -2.64 0.37
CA TRP A 119 -5.43 -3.05 -0.30
C TRP A 119 -4.37 -1.94 -0.33
N GLN A 120 -3.10 -2.35 -0.44
CA GLN A 120 -1.93 -1.49 -0.66
C GLN A 120 -1.66 -0.49 0.48
N GLY A 121 -1.36 -1.05 1.65
CA GLY A 121 -0.88 -0.33 2.82
C GLY A 121 0.55 0.16 2.70
N ASP A 122 0.79 1.40 2.30
CA ASP A 122 2.00 2.10 2.76
C ASP A 122 1.83 2.40 4.25
N VAL A 123 2.84 2.17 5.09
CA VAL A 123 2.68 2.33 6.54
C VAL A 123 3.71 3.31 7.08
N GLN A 124 3.25 4.19 7.95
CA GLN A 124 4.12 5.08 8.72
C GLN A 124 3.76 4.96 10.18
N VAL A 125 4.75 4.69 11.04
CA VAL A 125 4.54 4.55 12.48
C VAL A 125 5.36 5.59 13.22
N ARG A 126 4.79 6.21 14.26
CA ARG A 126 5.50 7.10 15.18
C ARG A 126 4.87 7.04 16.56
N GLY A 127 5.61 6.51 17.54
CA GLY A 127 5.05 6.30 18.87
C GLY A 127 3.75 5.51 18.79
N ASP A 128 2.69 6.01 19.39
CA ASP A 128 1.42 5.28 19.51
C ASP A 128 0.45 5.51 18.34
N VAL A 129 0.96 5.95 17.19
CA VAL A 129 0.17 6.22 15.98
C VAL A 129 0.77 5.48 14.79
N ALA A 130 -0.09 4.78 14.05
CA ALA A 130 0.17 4.27 12.73
C ALA A 130 -0.74 4.97 11.71
N ALA A 131 -0.18 5.34 10.56
CA ALA A 131 -0.92 5.81 9.40
C ALA A 131 -0.79 4.75 8.30
N ILE A 132 -1.91 4.34 7.73
CA ILE A 132 -2.00 3.28 6.71
C ILE A 132 -2.59 3.89 5.45
N GLY A 133 -1.79 4.01 4.40
CA GLY A 133 -2.19 4.55 3.11
C GLY A 133 -2.90 3.49 2.29
N PHE A 134 -3.85 3.91 1.46
CA PHE A 134 -4.53 3.04 0.51
C PHE A 134 -4.44 3.68 -0.88
N ASP A 135 -3.73 3.02 -1.79
CA ASP A 135 -3.68 3.38 -3.22
C ASP A 135 -4.57 2.40 -4.02
N PRO A 136 -5.73 2.85 -4.54
CA PRO A 136 -6.69 1.94 -5.14
C PRO A 136 -6.15 1.39 -6.46
N VAL A 137 -6.10 0.06 -6.58
CA VAL A 137 -5.79 -0.64 -7.83
C VAL A 137 -7.07 -1.05 -8.55
N SER A 138 -7.17 -0.74 -9.85
CA SER A 138 -8.40 -0.86 -10.65
C SER A 138 -8.92 -2.30 -10.86
N SER A 139 -8.16 -3.33 -10.48
CA SER A 139 -8.45 -4.73 -10.78
C SER A 139 -8.86 -5.59 -9.58
N THR A 140 -8.92 -5.04 -8.36
CA THR A 140 -9.19 -5.87 -7.16
C THR A 140 -9.95 -5.10 -6.08
N ALA A 141 -11.05 -5.69 -5.59
CA ALA A 141 -11.88 -5.13 -4.52
C ALA A 141 -11.72 -5.93 -3.21
N PRO A 142 -11.82 -5.29 -2.03
CA PRO A 142 -12.02 -3.85 -1.85
C PRO A 142 -10.70 -3.07 -2.04
N THR A 143 -10.77 -1.94 -2.74
CA THR A 143 -9.58 -1.14 -3.09
C THR A 143 -9.08 -0.23 -1.96
N THR A 144 -9.83 -0.10 -0.87
CA THR A 144 -9.57 0.87 0.21
C THR A 144 -10.20 0.42 1.54
N SER A 145 -9.92 1.14 2.62
CA SER A 145 -10.40 0.80 3.97
C SER A 145 -11.91 0.88 4.15
N GLU A 146 -12.41 0.17 5.16
CA GLU A 146 -13.83 0.22 5.55
C GLU A 146 -14.26 1.65 5.92
N CYS A 147 -13.40 2.40 6.61
CA CYS A 147 -13.69 3.78 6.97
C CYS A 147 -13.87 4.68 5.73
N LEU A 148 -13.00 4.53 4.73
CA LEU A 148 -13.07 5.31 3.50
C LEU A 148 -14.30 4.93 2.66
N GLN A 149 -14.66 3.64 2.62
CA GLN A 149 -15.89 3.17 1.99
C GLN A 149 -17.13 3.78 2.66
N ALA A 150 -17.20 3.80 3.99
CA ALA A 150 -18.30 4.39 4.75
C ALA A 150 -18.41 5.91 4.53
N LYS A 151 -17.28 6.62 4.43
CA LYS A 151 -17.27 8.06 4.09
C LYS A 151 -17.78 8.33 2.68
N ALA A 152 -17.37 7.51 1.70
CA ALA A 152 -17.83 7.63 0.33
C ALA A 152 -19.36 7.43 0.25
N ALA A 153 -19.88 6.40 0.92
CA ALA A 153 -21.31 6.11 0.98
C ALA A 153 -22.13 7.26 1.61
N SER A 154 -21.63 7.87 2.69
CA SER A 154 -22.36 8.95 3.40
C SER A 154 -22.32 10.30 2.68
N THR A 155 -21.35 10.52 1.78
CA THR A 155 -21.18 11.78 1.05
C THR A 155 -21.63 11.69 -0.42
N GLY A 156 -22.03 10.51 -0.88
CA GLY A 156 -22.31 10.24 -2.30
C GLY A 156 -21.09 10.39 -3.20
N GLN A 157 -19.89 10.47 -2.62
CA GLN A 157 -18.63 10.54 -3.35
C GLN A 157 -18.22 9.14 -3.81
N ARG A 158 -17.44 9.07 -4.89
CA ARG A 158 -16.82 7.80 -5.27
C ARG A 158 -15.79 7.40 -4.22
N THR A 159 -15.75 6.11 -3.92
CA THR A 159 -14.71 5.51 -3.08
C THR A 159 -13.34 5.85 -3.66
N SER A 160 -12.54 6.55 -2.89
CA SER A 160 -11.14 6.85 -3.18
C SER A 160 -10.24 6.20 -2.14
N GLY A 161 -8.98 6.04 -2.50
CA GLY A 161 -7.95 5.79 -1.51
C GLY A 161 -7.74 7.00 -0.61
N GLY A 162 -6.83 6.84 0.33
CA GLY A 162 -6.62 7.80 1.39
C GLY A 162 -5.84 7.16 2.51
N VAL A 163 -6.07 7.59 3.73
CA VAL A 163 -5.35 7.09 4.89
C VAL A 163 -6.29 6.75 6.03
N ASP A 164 -6.04 5.63 6.69
CA ASP A 164 -6.53 5.35 8.04
C ASP A 164 -5.45 5.73 9.06
N VAL A 165 -5.87 6.39 10.13
CA VAL A 165 -5.00 6.71 11.27
C VAL A 165 -5.43 5.85 12.44
N VAL A 166 -4.52 5.02 12.94
CA VAL A 166 -4.76 3.97 13.92
C VAL A 166 -3.96 4.27 15.18
N ARG A 167 -4.61 4.14 16.34
CA ARG A 167 -3.97 4.17 17.65
C ARG A 167 -3.35 2.80 17.94
N LEU A 168 -2.12 2.83 18.42
CA LEU A 168 -1.37 1.69 18.92
C LEU A 168 -1.30 1.77 20.44
N ALA A 169 -2.18 1.05 21.14
CA ALA A 169 -2.13 0.96 22.60
C ALA A 169 -1.19 -0.18 23.00
N PHE A 170 0.04 0.17 23.33
CA PHE A 170 1.06 -0.77 23.81
C PHE A 170 0.86 -1.08 25.30
N ASP A 171 0.77 -2.36 25.64
CA ASP A 171 0.77 -2.84 27.02
C ASP A 171 2.18 -3.27 27.43
N ALA A 172 2.84 -2.46 28.26
CA ALA A 172 4.20 -2.74 28.73
C ALA A 172 4.30 -3.96 29.67
N GLY A 173 3.19 -4.47 30.21
CA GLY A 173 3.15 -5.68 31.02
C GLY A 173 3.17 -6.96 30.18
N THR A 174 2.59 -6.92 28.98
CA THR A 174 2.48 -8.09 28.09
C THR A 174 3.34 -8.00 26.82
N GLY A 175 3.77 -6.80 26.43
CA GLY A 175 4.45 -6.55 25.18
C GLY A 175 3.54 -6.61 23.94
N LEU A 176 2.23 -6.55 24.14
CA LEU A 176 1.22 -6.67 23.08
C LEU A 176 0.60 -5.32 22.73
N PHE A 177 0.03 -5.24 21.52
CA PHE A 177 -0.65 -4.06 21.02
C PHE A 177 -2.15 -4.31 20.84
N ALA A 178 -2.96 -3.47 21.47
CA ALA A 178 -4.34 -3.26 21.07
C ALA A 178 -4.41 -2.12 20.06
N THR A 179 -5.17 -2.28 18.97
CA THR A 179 -5.30 -1.26 17.93
C THR A 179 -6.72 -0.74 17.84
N SER A 180 -6.88 0.54 17.55
CA SER A 180 -8.20 1.14 17.27
C SER A 180 -8.10 2.26 16.25
N LEU A 181 -9.08 2.35 15.35
CA LEU A 181 -9.15 3.42 14.37
C LEU A 181 -9.43 4.76 15.08
N ILE A 182 -8.58 5.76 14.84
CA ILE A 182 -8.81 7.16 15.25
C ILE A 182 -9.72 7.85 14.23
N GLY A 183 -9.47 7.61 12.94
CA GLY A 183 -10.29 8.11 11.83
C GLY A 183 -9.56 7.98 10.50
N CYS A 184 -10.26 8.29 9.41
CA CYS A 184 -9.69 8.23 8.05
C CYS A 184 -9.86 9.53 7.27
N VAL A 185 -8.99 9.76 6.29
CA VAL A 185 -9.00 10.93 5.40
C VAL A 185 -8.90 10.47 3.95
N ALA A 186 -9.87 10.86 3.13
CA ALA A 186 -9.90 10.53 1.71
C ALA A 186 -9.04 11.50 0.89
N GLY A 187 -8.33 10.98 -0.13
CA GLY A 187 -7.55 11.78 -1.09
C GLY A 187 -8.41 12.53 -2.13
N ASN A 188 -9.65 12.91 -1.79
CA ASN A 188 -10.65 13.35 -2.76
C ASN A 188 -10.38 14.69 -3.41
N PRO A 189 -10.84 14.95 -4.66
CA PRO A 189 -11.72 14.10 -5.47
C PRO A 189 -10.98 13.02 -6.26
N GLY A 190 -11.09 11.74 -5.88
CA GLY A 190 -10.35 10.64 -6.52
C GLY A 190 -8.86 10.66 -6.23
N GLY A 191 -8.22 9.50 -6.08
CA GLY A 191 -6.82 9.39 -5.71
C GLY A 191 -6.60 8.28 -4.70
N GLY A 192 -5.37 8.17 -4.25
CA GLY A 192 -4.93 7.22 -3.24
C GLY A 192 -3.66 7.72 -2.59
N ALA A 193 -3.48 7.36 -1.33
CA ALA A 193 -2.25 7.63 -0.62
C ALA A 193 -1.20 6.63 -1.11
N HIS A 194 -0.46 7.02 -2.15
CA HIS A 194 0.56 6.16 -2.73
C HIS A 194 1.75 5.97 -1.80
N THR A 195 2.13 7.07 -1.14
CA THR A 195 3.07 7.04 -0.03
C THR A 195 2.68 8.05 1.02
N LEU A 196 3.13 7.80 2.23
CA LEU A 196 2.87 8.56 3.43
C LEU A 196 4.19 8.99 4.06
N THR A 197 4.12 10.10 4.80
CA THR A 197 5.22 10.49 5.68
C THR A 197 4.64 11.07 6.93
N LEU A 198 4.94 10.46 8.07
CA LEU A 198 4.53 10.97 9.37
C LEU A 198 5.60 11.92 9.90
N HIS A 199 5.21 13.17 10.16
CA HIS A 199 6.14 14.19 10.66
C HIS A 199 6.74 13.74 12.00
N PRO A 200 8.00 14.10 12.33
CA PRO A 200 8.64 13.69 13.58
C PRO A 200 7.90 14.01 14.87
N SER A 201 7.05 15.03 14.88
CA SER A 201 6.18 15.37 16.02
C SER A 201 5.00 14.40 16.21
N GLY A 202 4.68 13.57 15.21
CA GLY A 202 3.47 12.74 15.18
C GLY A 202 2.16 13.51 14.94
N THR A 203 2.23 14.83 14.70
CA THR A 203 1.04 15.69 14.61
C THR A 203 0.63 16.05 13.18
N TRP A 204 1.45 15.69 12.19
CA TRP A 204 1.23 16.02 10.79
C TRP A 204 1.56 14.81 9.92
N LEU A 205 0.76 14.60 8.88
CA LEU A 205 0.97 13.55 7.90
C LEU A 205 0.95 14.17 6.51
N ALA A 206 1.96 13.82 5.69
CA ALA A 206 1.96 14.09 4.28
C ALA A 206 1.48 12.84 3.52
N MET A 207 0.64 13.04 2.50
CA MET A 207 0.07 11.99 1.66
C MET A 207 0.33 12.34 0.19
N SER A 208 1.00 11.44 -0.53
CA SER A 208 1.32 11.60 -1.95
C SER A 208 0.17 11.07 -2.82
N ASN A 209 -0.32 11.88 -3.77
CA ASN A 209 -1.37 11.49 -4.73
C ASN A 209 -0.85 11.65 -6.18
N PRO A 210 -0.06 10.69 -6.69
CA PRO A 210 0.63 10.82 -7.98
C PRO A 210 -0.29 10.65 -9.20
N ARG A 211 -1.27 9.74 -9.15
CA ARG A 211 -1.97 9.28 -10.37
C ARG A 211 -3.19 10.10 -10.78
N THR A 212 -3.80 10.86 -9.88
CA THR A 212 -5.05 11.57 -10.16
C THR A 212 -4.86 13.05 -10.45
N HIS A 213 -4.13 13.77 -9.59
CA HIS A 213 -3.98 15.24 -9.71
C HIS A 213 -2.56 15.75 -9.54
N GLY A 214 -1.62 14.87 -9.20
CA GLY A 214 -0.26 15.29 -8.87
C GLY A 214 -0.25 16.20 -7.65
N SER A 215 -0.61 15.69 -6.48
CA SER A 215 -0.74 16.52 -5.27
C SER A 215 -0.13 15.88 -4.03
N VAL A 216 0.20 16.74 -3.06
CA VAL A 216 0.57 16.35 -1.71
C VAL A 216 -0.46 16.89 -0.74
N ASP A 217 -1.08 16.01 0.01
CA ASP A 217 -2.06 16.35 1.04
C ASP A 217 -1.38 16.44 2.40
N VAL A 218 -1.71 17.47 3.16
CA VAL A 218 -1.21 17.67 4.52
C VAL A 218 -2.37 17.55 5.48
N VAL A 219 -2.29 16.51 6.31
CA VAL A 219 -3.31 16.12 7.29
C VAL A 219 -2.83 16.49 8.68
N ASP A 220 -3.71 17.15 9.44
CA ASP A 220 -3.54 17.44 10.85
C ASP A 220 -4.01 16.26 11.70
N LEU A 221 -3.15 15.81 12.62
CA LEU A 221 -3.39 14.66 13.50
C LEU A 221 -3.55 15.06 14.98
N ARG A 222 -3.63 16.35 15.31
CA ARG A 222 -3.78 16.81 16.70
C ARG A 222 -5.16 16.51 17.30
N GLY A 223 -6.14 16.21 16.46
CA GLY A 223 -7.48 15.77 16.83
C GLY A 223 -7.95 14.66 15.90
N ALA A 224 -9.23 14.69 15.51
CA ALA A 224 -9.70 13.83 14.42
C ALA A 224 -8.89 14.15 13.13
N PRO A 225 -8.36 13.14 12.43
CA PRO A 225 -7.58 13.33 11.21
C PRO A 225 -8.30 14.24 10.21
N THR A 226 -7.69 15.37 9.88
CA THR A 226 -8.33 16.41 9.05
C THR A 226 -7.39 16.88 7.95
N LEU A 227 -7.83 16.79 6.69
CA LEU A 227 -7.12 17.37 5.55
C LEU A 227 -7.16 18.91 5.64
N LEU A 228 -6.00 19.55 5.79
CA LEU A 228 -5.92 21.02 5.89
C LEU A 228 -5.42 21.66 4.59
N TYR A 229 -4.33 21.13 4.04
CA TYR A 229 -3.69 21.69 2.88
C TYR A 229 -3.55 20.67 1.76
N ARG A 230 -3.59 21.17 0.54
CA ARG A 230 -3.26 20.40 -0.65
C ARG A 230 -2.27 21.18 -1.50
N ILE A 231 -1.07 20.65 -1.62
CA ILE A 231 -0.04 21.21 -2.49
C ILE A 231 -0.28 20.66 -3.89
N VAL A 232 -0.38 21.53 -4.89
CA VAL A 232 -0.70 21.20 -6.29
C VAL A 232 0.15 22.01 -7.27
N GLN A 233 0.19 21.57 -8.53
CA GLN A 233 0.70 22.36 -9.65
C GLN A 233 -0.20 23.56 -10.00
N ALA A 234 0.34 24.55 -10.72
CA ALA A 234 -0.35 25.81 -11.04
C ALA A 234 -1.70 25.60 -11.74
N ALA A 235 -1.72 24.70 -12.73
CA ALA A 235 -2.89 24.42 -13.54
C ALA A 235 -4.08 23.84 -12.74
N SER A 236 -3.80 23.32 -11.54
CA SER A 236 -4.83 22.75 -10.67
C SER A 236 -5.33 23.74 -9.61
N LEU A 237 -4.76 24.94 -9.52
CA LEU A 237 -5.22 25.97 -8.59
C LEU A 237 -6.61 26.46 -9.03
N GLY A 238 -7.61 26.29 -8.15
CA GLY A 238 -8.99 26.75 -8.41
C GLY A 238 -9.89 25.74 -9.13
N ASN A 239 -9.43 24.51 -9.38
CA ASN A 239 -10.28 23.44 -9.90
C ASN A 239 -11.01 22.68 -8.77
N ALA A 240 -11.78 21.65 -9.12
CA ALA A 240 -12.52 20.82 -8.16
C ALA A 240 -11.62 20.07 -7.16
N VAL A 241 -10.34 19.87 -7.46
CA VAL A 241 -9.35 19.25 -6.57
C VAL A 241 -9.09 20.12 -5.33
N CYS A 242 -9.35 21.42 -5.42
CA CYS A 242 -9.22 22.37 -4.32
C CYS A 242 -10.54 22.63 -3.57
N ALA A 243 -11.63 21.97 -3.96
CA ALA A 243 -12.93 22.19 -3.31
C ALA A 243 -12.88 21.72 -1.85
N GLY A 244 -13.11 22.64 -0.91
CA GLY A 244 -13.16 22.34 0.52
C GLY A 244 -11.80 22.13 1.21
N VAL A 245 -10.67 22.39 0.51
CA VAL A 245 -9.32 22.30 1.07
C VAL A 245 -8.50 23.53 0.69
N ARG A 246 -7.57 23.96 1.55
CA ARG A 246 -6.67 25.07 1.21
C ARG A 246 -5.56 24.60 0.28
N CYS A 247 -5.70 24.90 -1.02
CA CYS A 247 -4.65 24.62 -1.99
C CYS A 247 -3.45 25.56 -1.89
N ILE A 248 -2.26 25.01 -2.12
CA ILE A 248 -0.98 25.73 -2.19
C ILE A 248 -0.30 25.37 -3.51
N TRP A 249 0.23 26.36 -4.23
CA TRP A 249 1.01 26.10 -5.42
C TRP A 249 2.41 25.58 -5.08
N ASN A 250 2.84 24.49 -5.71
CA ASN A 250 4.18 23.92 -5.56
C ASN A 250 5.31 24.76 -6.22
N GLY A 251 4.99 25.88 -6.86
CA GLY A 251 5.97 26.75 -7.53
C GLY A 251 6.50 26.19 -8.86
N ARG A 252 5.96 25.08 -9.37
CA ARG A 252 6.39 24.45 -10.63
C ARG A 252 5.28 24.50 -11.68
N SER A 253 5.69 24.74 -12.92
CA SER A 253 4.86 24.55 -14.11
C SER A 253 4.99 23.11 -14.64
N GLY A 254 3.99 22.63 -15.37
CA GLY A 254 3.97 21.28 -15.95
C GLY A 254 3.33 20.24 -15.04
N VAL A 255 3.42 18.97 -15.44
CA VAL A 255 2.86 17.82 -14.72
C VAL A 255 3.74 17.47 -13.53
N TRP A 256 3.12 17.27 -12.37
CA TRP A 256 3.80 16.81 -11.16
C TRP A 256 3.26 15.45 -10.73
N SER A 257 4.15 14.53 -10.35
CA SER A 257 3.80 13.23 -9.76
C SER A 257 4.65 13.05 -8.51
N PRO A 258 4.19 13.48 -7.32
CA PRO A 258 4.96 13.34 -6.09
C PRO A 258 4.99 11.88 -5.63
N HIS A 259 6.19 11.45 -5.23
CA HIS A 259 6.46 10.18 -4.55
C HIS A 259 7.47 10.46 -3.44
N ASP A 260 7.50 9.59 -2.42
CA ASP A 260 8.51 9.54 -1.35
C ASP A 260 8.87 10.88 -0.72
N LEU A 261 7.90 11.42 0.04
CA LEU A 261 8.05 12.70 0.70
C LEU A 261 8.91 12.59 1.96
N SER A 262 9.52 13.69 2.36
CA SER A 262 10.15 13.81 3.66
C SER A 262 9.94 15.22 4.20
N PHE A 263 9.80 15.32 5.52
CA PHE A 263 9.81 16.63 6.18
C PHE A 263 11.27 17.04 6.39
N SER A 264 11.66 18.19 5.84
CA SER A 264 12.94 18.82 6.15
C SER A 264 12.91 19.39 7.57
N ARG A 265 14.10 19.52 8.18
CA ARG A 265 14.28 20.16 9.48
C ARG A 265 13.98 21.65 9.46
#